data_AF-A0A968Z0G6-F1
#
_entry.id   AF-A0A968Z0G6-F1
#
_cell.length_a   1.000
_cell.length_b   1.000
_cell.length_c   1.000
_cell.angle_alpha   90.00
_cell.angle_beta   90.00
_cell.angle_gamma   90.00
#
_symmetry.space_group_name_H-M   'P 1'
#
loop_
_entity.id
_entity.type
_entity.pdbx_description
1 polymer ?
#
loop_
_entity_poly.entity_id
_entity_poly.type
_entity_poly.pdbx_seq_one_letter_code
_entity_poly.pdbx_strand_id
1 'polypeptide(L)'
;MRRSHSPLLGFSLVEVLVAMMVTMIFVAIMLQMFVSAAFFRSKGVQYNQAFNWIQEDYELVFKRASGYEADAEPASTFCAATTPANGLAANFLNDTTLGLGGTTVDLGPKAFGGQSFQLTRTGNYASSANPYKLLKLTYTVTPTSGGEAIANINTEVVIYAGFKCPS
;
A
#
# COMPACT_ATOMS: atom_id res chain seq x y z
N MET A 1 -55.47 54.84 -25.67
CA MET A 1 -54.22 54.10 -25.35
C MET A 1 -54.61 52.67 -24.99
N ARG A 2 -54.29 51.70 -25.86
CA ARG A 2 -54.65 50.28 -25.72
C ARG A 2 -53.78 49.63 -24.64
N ARG A 3 -54.39 49.08 -23.59
CA ARG A 3 -53.72 48.20 -22.62
C ARG A 3 -53.35 46.89 -23.33
N SER A 4 -52.05 46.62 -23.44
CA SER A 4 -51.55 45.28 -23.76
C SER A 4 -51.72 44.42 -22.51
N HIS A 5 -52.63 43.45 -22.56
CA HIS A 5 -52.75 42.40 -21.56
C HIS A 5 -51.94 41.21 -22.08
N SER A 6 -50.77 40.99 -21.50
CA SER A 6 -49.98 39.78 -21.74
C SER A 6 -50.81 38.59 -21.24
N PRO A 7 -51.16 37.61 -22.09
CA PRO A 7 -51.83 36.41 -21.59
C PRO A 7 -50.83 35.64 -20.73
N LEU A 8 -51.14 35.49 -19.43
CA LEU A 8 -50.48 34.52 -18.57
C LEU A 8 -50.82 33.12 -19.11
N LEU A 9 -49.94 32.57 -19.94
CA LEU A 9 -50.03 31.17 -20.37
C LEU A 9 -49.82 30.29 -19.13
N GLY A 10 -50.91 29.76 -18.59
CA GLY A 10 -50.88 28.80 -17.49
C GLY A 10 -50.23 27.49 -17.96
N PHE A 11 -49.25 27.00 -17.20
CA PHE A 11 -48.63 25.70 -17.40
C PHE A 11 -49.70 24.58 -17.47
N SER A 12 -49.60 23.69 -18.46
CA SER A 12 -50.48 22.53 -18.55
C SER A 12 -50.11 21.49 -17.49
N LEU A 13 -51.10 20.91 -16.80
CA LEU A 13 -50.87 19.83 -15.81
C LEU A 13 -50.09 18.66 -16.42
N VAL A 14 -50.31 18.33 -17.69
CA VAL A 14 -49.60 17.26 -18.40
C VAL A 14 -48.11 17.57 -18.55
N GLU A 15 -47.78 18.84 -18.81
CA GLU A 15 -46.39 19.29 -18.94
C GLU A 15 -45.64 19.16 -17.61
N VAL A 16 -46.31 19.49 -16.50
CA VAL A 16 -45.76 19.31 -15.15
C VAL A 16 -45.55 17.82 -14.84
N LEU A 17 -46.48 16.94 -15.23
CA LEU A 17 -46.35 15.49 -15.05
C LEU A 17 -45.21 14.88 -15.88
N VAL A 18 -44.99 15.37 -17.10
CA VAL A 18 -43.87 14.93 -17.95
C VAL A 18 -42.55 15.47 -17.39
N ALA A 19 -42.51 16.73 -16.96
CA ALA A 19 -41.31 17.32 -16.36
C ALA A 19 -40.88 16.56 -15.09
N MET A 20 -41.82 16.26 -14.18
CA MET A 20 -41.48 15.49 -12.98
C MET A 20 -40.98 14.08 -13.32
N MET A 21 -41.56 13.43 -14.34
CA MET A 21 -41.13 12.10 -14.79
C MET A 21 -39.68 12.13 -15.29
N VAL A 22 -39.34 13.12 -16.12
CA VAL A 22 -37.97 13.29 -16.62
C VAL A 22 -36.99 13.61 -15.49
N THR A 23 -37.37 14.47 -14.54
CA THR A 23 -36.49 14.78 -13.39
C THR A 23 -36.27 13.59 -12.47
N MET A 24 -37.29 12.75 -12.24
CA MET A 24 -37.15 11.57 -11.39
C MET A 24 -36.18 10.56 -11.98
N ILE A 25 -36.25 10.34 -13.30
CA ILE A 25 -35.31 9.47 -14.00
C ILE A 25 -33.89 10.02 -13.89
N PHE A 26 -33.71 11.33 -14.11
CA PHE A 26 -32.40 11.96 -14.02
C PHE A 26 -31.80 11.85 -12.61
N VAL A 27 -32.60 12.14 -11.57
CA VAL A 27 -32.16 12.02 -10.17
C VAL A 27 -31.82 10.58 -9.82
N ALA A 28 -32.63 9.61 -10.25
CA ALA A 28 -32.38 8.20 -10.00
C ALA A 28 -31.02 7.75 -10.59
N ILE A 29 -30.71 8.16 -11.83
CA ILE A 29 -29.43 7.84 -12.48
C ILE A 29 -28.27 8.54 -11.75
N MET A 30 -28.44 9.81 -11.36
CA MET A 30 -27.39 10.56 -10.67
C MET A 30 -27.04 9.99 -9.30
N LEU A 31 -28.04 9.51 -8.54
CA LEU A 31 -27.79 8.86 -7.25
C LEU A 31 -26.95 7.60 -7.40
N GLN A 32 -27.23 6.78 -8.43
CA GLN A 32 -26.46 5.57 -8.70
C GLN A 32 -25.02 5.89 -9.10
N MET A 33 -24.83 6.90 -9.96
CA MET A 33 -23.50 7.39 -10.36
C MET A 33 -22.70 7.90 -9.15
N PHE A 34 -23.33 8.65 -8.25
CA PHE A 34 -22.69 9.17 -7.05
C PHE A 34 -22.20 8.07 -6.11
N VAL A 35 -23.05 7.06 -5.84
CA VAL A 35 -22.68 5.91 -5.00
C VAL A 35 -21.51 5.14 -5.63
N SER A 36 -21.54 4.96 -6.95
CA SER A 36 -20.46 4.28 -7.68
C SER A 36 -19.14 5.05 -7.58
N ALA A 37 -19.18 6.37 -7.77
CA ALA A 37 -18.02 7.24 -7.63
C ALA A 37 -17.45 7.23 -6.20
N ALA A 38 -18.31 7.25 -5.18
CA ALA A 38 -17.90 7.15 -3.79
C ALA A 38 -17.20 5.81 -3.50
N PHE A 39 -17.72 4.70 -4.06
CA PHE A 39 -17.10 3.39 -3.95
C PHE A 39 -15.70 3.36 -4.60
N PHE A 40 -15.56 3.82 -5.85
CA PHE A 40 -14.27 3.85 -6.53
C PHE A 40 -13.26 4.76 -5.83
N ARG A 41 -13.71 5.92 -5.34
CA ARG A 41 -12.87 6.82 -4.53
C ARG A 41 -12.37 6.10 -3.28
N SER A 42 -13.24 5.38 -2.57
CA SER A 42 -12.85 4.62 -1.37
C SER A 42 -11.78 3.58 -1.71
N LYS A 43 -11.97 2.81 -2.79
CA LYS A 43 -10.97 1.83 -3.26
C LYS A 43 -9.66 2.49 -3.66
N GLY A 44 -9.70 3.60 -4.38
CA GLY A 44 -8.50 4.37 -4.74
C GLY A 44 -7.72 4.86 -3.52
N VAL A 45 -8.42 5.31 -2.46
CA VAL A 45 -7.79 5.67 -1.18
C VAL A 45 -7.13 4.45 -0.53
N GLN A 46 -7.81 3.29 -0.53
CA GLN A 46 -7.23 2.06 0.02
C GLN A 46 -5.93 1.67 -0.66
N TYR A 47 -5.89 1.66 -1.99
CA TYR A 47 -4.67 1.35 -2.75
C TYR A 47 -3.55 2.35 -2.48
N ASN A 48 -3.83 3.65 -2.57
CA ASN A 48 -2.81 4.69 -2.39
C ASN A 48 -2.20 4.63 -0.98
N GLN A 49 -3.03 4.48 0.06
CA GLN A 49 -2.53 4.37 1.43
C GLN A 49 -1.76 3.07 1.68
N ALA A 50 -2.18 1.95 1.09
CA ALA A 50 -1.42 0.70 1.18
C ALA A 50 -0.01 0.84 0.57
N PHE A 51 0.11 1.46 -0.61
CA PHE A 51 1.41 1.71 -1.24
C PHE A 51 2.28 2.67 -0.43
N ASN A 52 1.71 3.76 0.08
CA ASN A 52 2.47 4.70 0.91
C ASN A 52 2.95 4.04 2.20
N TRP A 53 2.12 3.19 2.81
CA TRP A 53 2.53 2.46 4.02
C TRP A 53 3.65 1.46 3.75
N ILE A 54 3.64 0.77 2.62
CA ILE A 54 4.77 -0.07 2.21
C ILE A 54 6.03 0.77 1.97
N GLN A 55 5.90 1.95 1.35
CA GLN A 55 7.03 2.86 1.14
C GLN A 55 7.61 3.37 2.47
N GLU A 56 6.77 3.77 3.41
CA GLU A 56 7.17 4.18 4.77
C GLU A 56 8.04 3.11 5.43
N ASP A 57 7.62 1.83 5.39
CA ASP A 57 8.43 0.75 5.96
C ASP A 57 9.67 0.43 5.13
N TYR A 58 9.59 0.48 3.80
CA TYR A 58 10.75 0.26 2.94
C TYR A 58 11.87 1.28 3.21
N GLU A 59 11.53 2.56 3.43
CA GLU A 59 12.49 3.58 3.83
C GLU A 59 13.15 3.27 5.18
N LEU A 60 12.39 2.75 6.15
CA LEU A 60 12.94 2.29 7.43
C LEU A 60 13.90 1.12 7.23
N VAL A 61 13.54 0.14 6.40
CA VAL A 61 14.41 -0.99 6.08
C VAL A 61 15.67 -0.53 5.37
N PHE A 62 15.55 0.36 4.39
CA PHE A 62 16.68 0.92 3.66
C PHE A 62 17.64 1.66 4.62
N LYS A 63 17.10 2.50 5.52
CA LYS A 63 17.89 3.19 6.54
C LYS A 63 18.63 2.19 7.43
N ARG A 64 17.96 1.14 7.92
CA ARG A 64 18.60 0.10 8.73
C ARG A 64 19.68 -0.66 7.95
N ALA A 65 19.39 -1.07 6.70
CA ALA A 65 20.34 -1.79 5.86
C ALA A 65 21.60 -0.96 5.52
N SER A 66 21.45 0.36 5.39
CA SER A 66 22.57 1.30 5.21
C SER A 66 23.39 1.51 6.50
N GLY A 67 22.71 1.57 7.66
CA GLY A 67 23.34 1.76 8.96
C GLY A 67 23.94 0.50 9.58
N TYR A 68 23.53 -0.69 9.10
CA TYR A 68 23.96 -1.99 9.64
C TYR A 68 25.48 -2.16 9.64
N GLU A 69 26.20 -1.41 8.81
CA GLU A 69 27.66 -1.38 8.77
C GLU A 69 28.35 -0.76 9.98
N ALA A 70 27.73 0.21 10.65
CA ALA A 70 28.38 0.99 11.70
C ALA A 70 28.45 0.23 13.04
N ASP A 71 27.49 -0.65 13.27
CA ASP A 71 27.24 -1.26 14.59
C ASP A 71 27.44 -2.79 14.59
N ALA A 72 27.50 -3.44 13.42
CA ALA A 72 27.71 -4.90 13.28
C ALA A 72 29.20 -5.29 13.13
N GLU A 73 30.11 -4.47 13.65
CA GLU A 73 31.55 -4.73 13.58
C GLU A 73 31.95 -6.01 14.35
N PRO A 74 32.79 -6.88 13.75
CA PRO A 74 33.34 -6.75 12.41
C PRO A 74 32.44 -7.46 11.39
N ALA A 75 31.99 -6.71 10.38
CA ALA A 75 31.27 -7.24 9.21
C ALA A 75 32.04 -8.36 8.47
N SER A 76 33.36 -8.49 8.73
CA SER A 76 34.27 -9.44 8.11
C SER A 76 33.88 -10.91 8.30
N THR A 77 33.25 -11.28 9.42
CA THR A 77 32.89 -12.69 9.69
C THR A 77 31.76 -13.14 8.76
N PHE A 78 30.81 -12.25 8.47
CA PHE A 78 29.68 -12.52 7.58
C PHE A 78 30.05 -12.38 6.10
N CYS A 79 31.12 -11.64 5.80
CA CYS A 79 31.69 -11.54 4.45
C CYS A 79 32.30 -12.85 3.96
N ALA A 80 32.85 -13.67 4.87
CA ALA A 80 33.47 -14.96 4.55
C ALA A 80 32.50 -16.15 4.70
N ALA A 81 31.20 -15.89 4.77
CA ALA A 81 30.20 -16.92 4.97
C ALA A 81 30.19 -17.95 3.82
N THR A 82 30.28 -19.23 4.17
CA THR A 82 30.20 -20.36 3.22
C THR A 82 28.79 -20.93 3.09
N THR A 83 27.87 -20.50 3.96
CA THR A 83 26.44 -20.84 3.89
C THR A 83 25.59 -19.57 3.97
N PRO A 84 24.45 -19.50 3.26
CA PRO A 84 23.56 -18.34 3.29
C PRO A 84 23.09 -17.93 4.68
N ALA A 85 22.88 -18.90 5.57
CA ALA A 85 22.43 -18.67 6.94
C ALA A 85 23.45 -17.89 7.80
N ASN A 86 24.74 -17.91 7.42
CA ASN A 86 25.80 -17.17 8.08
C ASN A 86 26.16 -15.87 7.34
N GLY A 87 25.49 -15.57 6.22
CA GLY A 87 25.73 -14.37 5.43
C GLY A 87 25.16 -13.11 6.07
N LEU A 88 25.55 -11.95 5.55
CA LEU A 88 25.03 -10.65 5.98
C LEU A 88 23.50 -10.57 5.86
N ALA A 89 22.92 -11.15 4.82
CA ALA A 89 21.47 -11.16 4.60
C ALA A 89 20.69 -11.87 5.70
N ALA A 90 21.18 -13.03 6.14
CA ALA A 90 20.55 -13.78 7.23
C ALA A 90 20.73 -13.07 8.57
N ASN A 91 21.89 -12.46 8.83
CA ASN A 91 22.13 -11.73 10.08
C ASN A 91 21.28 -10.46 10.17
N PHE A 92 21.26 -9.64 9.11
CA PHE A 92 20.39 -8.46 9.05
C PHE A 92 18.91 -8.82 9.21
N LEU A 93 18.47 -9.96 8.64
CA LEU A 93 17.10 -10.42 8.79
C LEU A 93 16.76 -10.77 10.25
N ASN A 94 17.64 -11.49 10.93
CA ASN A 94 17.37 -12.06 12.26
C ASN A 94 17.76 -11.14 13.43
N ASP A 95 18.57 -10.12 13.19
CA ASP A 95 18.96 -9.16 14.21
C ASP A 95 17.75 -8.33 14.67
N THR A 96 17.41 -8.43 15.96
CA THR A 96 16.27 -7.74 16.59
C THR A 96 16.57 -6.32 17.03
N THR A 97 17.86 -5.95 17.08
CA THR A 97 18.33 -4.65 17.58
C THR A 97 18.61 -3.67 16.45
N LEU A 98 19.37 -4.11 15.45
CA LEU A 98 19.84 -3.28 14.33
C LEU A 98 19.25 -3.72 12.99
N GLY A 99 18.72 -4.96 12.93
CA GLY A 99 18.15 -5.56 11.74
C GLY A 99 16.63 -5.50 11.65
N LEU A 100 16.04 -6.54 11.07
CA LEU A 100 14.60 -6.62 10.81
C LEU A 100 13.81 -7.42 11.85
N GLY A 101 14.48 -8.12 12.76
CA GLY A 101 13.86 -8.85 13.87
C GLY A 101 13.13 -10.13 13.49
N GLY A 102 13.44 -10.72 12.34
CA GLY A 102 12.98 -12.06 11.93
C GLY A 102 12.41 -12.12 10.52
N THR A 103 12.07 -13.35 10.11
CA THR A 103 11.59 -13.68 8.76
C THR A 103 10.25 -13.03 8.42
N THR A 104 9.29 -13.01 9.35
CA THR A 104 7.98 -12.41 9.11
C THR A 104 7.65 -11.47 10.24
N VAL A 105 7.36 -10.23 9.90
CA VAL A 105 7.00 -9.18 10.85
C VAL A 105 5.67 -8.60 10.44
N ASP A 106 4.76 -8.54 11.40
CA ASP A 106 3.52 -7.79 11.31
C ASP A 106 3.79 -6.35 11.76
N LEU A 107 3.48 -5.39 10.91
CA LEU A 107 3.68 -3.96 11.15
C LEU A 107 2.44 -3.30 11.80
N GLY A 108 1.50 -4.12 12.26
CA GLY A 108 0.31 -3.73 13.00
C GLY A 108 -0.83 -3.29 12.08
N PRO A 109 -2.03 -3.05 12.63
CA PRO A 109 -3.18 -2.64 11.83
C PRO A 109 -3.18 -1.13 11.53
N LYS A 110 -3.57 -0.75 10.31
CA LYS A 110 -3.83 0.64 9.89
C LYS A 110 -5.20 0.71 9.21
N ALA A 111 -6.02 1.68 9.60
CA ALA A 111 -7.36 1.86 9.06
C ALA A 111 -7.39 2.95 7.98
N PHE A 112 -7.92 2.62 6.82
CA PHE A 112 -8.11 3.58 5.72
C PHE A 112 -9.23 3.14 4.78
N GLY A 113 -9.92 4.11 4.17
CA GLY A 113 -11.07 3.82 3.30
C GLY A 113 -12.19 3.04 4.00
N GLY A 114 -12.39 3.26 5.30
CA GLY A 114 -13.44 2.63 6.10
C GLY A 114 -13.20 1.18 6.52
N GLN A 115 -12.00 0.63 6.27
CA GLN A 115 -11.64 -0.75 6.60
C GLN A 115 -10.25 -0.79 7.27
N SER A 116 -10.03 -1.78 8.14
CA SER A 116 -8.73 -2.01 8.77
C SER A 116 -7.92 -3.03 7.99
N PHE A 117 -6.64 -2.74 7.80
CA PHE A 117 -5.69 -3.55 7.05
C PHE A 117 -4.46 -3.85 7.91
N GLN A 118 -3.79 -4.94 7.59
CA GLN A 118 -2.56 -5.39 8.22
C GLN A 118 -1.47 -5.43 7.16
N LEU A 119 -0.29 -4.91 7.48
CA LEU A 119 0.88 -4.99 6.61
C LEU A 119 1.83 -6.04 7.18
N THR A 120 2.09 -7.07 6.38
CA THR A 120 3.08 -8.10 6.69
C THR A 120 4.29 -7.94 5.79
N ARG A 121 5.48 -7.87 6.41
CA ARG A 121 6.77 -7.95 5.71
C ARG A 121 7.37 -9.33 5.93
N THR A 122 7.70 -10.03 4.85
CA THR A 122 8.41 -11.31 4.88
C THR A 122 9.77 -11.17 4.20
N GLY A 123 10.85 -11.47 4.91
CA GLY A 123 12.21 -11.51 4.37
C GLY A 123 12.66 -12.92 4.01
N ASN A 124 13.37 -13.06 2.89
CA ASN A 124 13.93 -14.32 2.42
C ASN A 124 15.24 -14.06 1.68
N TYR A 125 16.37 -14.51 2.25
CA TYR A 125 17.68 -14.40 1.61
C TYR A 125 17.94 -15.56 0.62
N ALA A 126 17.41 -16.75 0.90
CA ALA A 126 17.68 -17.97 0.11
C ALA A 126 17.15 -17.90 -1.34
N SER A 127 16.13 -17.09 -1.59
CA SER A 127 15.53 -16.88 -2.91
C SER A 127 16.06 -15.65 -3.66
N SER A 128 17.10 -15.00 -3.15
CA SER A 128 17.71 -13.82 -3.78
C SER A 128 18.87 -14.20 -4.70
N ALA A 129 19.21 -13.32 -5.65
CA ALA A 129 20.30 -13.50 -6.60
C ALA A 129 21.67 -13.70 -5.93
N ASN A 130 21.86 -13.14 -4.73
CA ASN A 130 23.03 -13.39 -3.89
C ASN A 130 22.57 -13.66 -2.45
N PRO A 131 22.44 -14.93 -2.04
CA PRO A 131 21.80 -15.29 -0.78
C PRO A 131 22.64 -14.95 0.46
N TYR A 132 23.87 -14.44 0.27
CA TYR A 132 24.75 -13.99 1.34
C TYR A 132 24.62 -12.49 1.61
N LYS A 133 24.34 -11.68 0.58
CA LYS A 133 24.40 -10.19 0.65
C LYS A 133 23.07 -9.51 0.37
N LEU A 134 22.18 -10.17 -0.36
CA LEU A 134 20.90 -9.63 -0.76
C LEU A 134 19.76 -10.27 0.03
N LEU A 135 18.81 -9.44 0.43
CA LEU A 135 17.61 -9.86 1.12
C LEU A 135 16.39 -9.52 0.27
N LYS A 136 15.62 -10.53 -0.14
CA LYS A 136 14.33 -10.31 -0.78
C LYS A 136 13.28 -10.04 0.29
N LEU A 137 12.49 -8.99 0.09
CA LEU A 137 11.36 -8.62 0.94
C LEU A 137 10.07 -8.72 0.13
N THR A 138 9.07 -9.35 0.74
CA THR A 138 7.70 -9.41 0.25
C THR A 138 6.80 -8.67 1.23
N TYR A 139 6.13 -7.64 0.74
CA TYR A 139 5.14 -6.86 1.47
C TYR A 139 3.76 -7.28 1.04
N THR A 140 2.88 -7.57 1.99
CA THR A 140 1.48 -7.89 1.72
C THR A 140 0.57 -7.07 2.61
N VAL A 141 -0.39 -6.36 2.03
CA VAL A 141 -1.43 -5.64 2.75
C VAL A 141 -2.75 -6.39 2.62
N THR A 142 -3.23 -6.95 3.72
CA THR A 142 -4.48 -7.74 3.78
C THR A 142 -5.50 -7.08 4.69
N PRO A 143 -6.81 -7.23 4.42
CA PRO A 143 -7.84 -6.86 5.37
C PRO A 143 -7.71 -7.65 6.68
N THR A 144 -7.84 -6.98 7.83
CA THR A 144 -7.85 -7.67 9.13
C THR A 144 -9.09 -8.55 9.32
N SER A 145 -10.16 -8.25 8.58
CA SER A 145 -11.39 -9.07 8.52
C SER A 145 -11.21 -10.39 7.75
N GLY A 146 -10.05 -10.62 7.14
CA GLY A 146 -9.86 -11.64 6.11
C GLY A 146 -10.29 -11.15 4.73
N GLY A 147 -9.69 -11.74 3.69
CA GLY A 147 -9.91 -11.38 2.29
C GLY A 147 -8.63 -11.41 1.46
N GLU A 148 -8.73 -11.00 0.19
CA GLU A 148 -7.58 -10.89 -0.70
C GLU A 148 -6.69 -9.70 -0.34
N ALA A 149 -5.40 -9.85 -0.61
CA ALA A 149 -4.44 -8.76 -0.46
C ALA A 149 -4.74 -7.64 -1.44
N ILE A 150 -4.75 -6.40 -0.95
CA ILE A 150 -4.96 -5.21 -1.78
C ILE A 150 -3.64 -4.64 -2.31
N ALA A 151 -2.50 -5.05 -1.75
CA ALA A 151 -1.18 -4.72 -2.27
C ALA A 151 -0.22 -5.87 -2.00
N ASN A 152 0.60 -6.20 -3.00
CA ASN A 152 1.70 -7.14 -2.88
C ASN A 152 2.91 -6.57 -3.64
N ILE A 153 4.02 -6.38 -2.94
CA ILE A 153 5.26 -5.84 -3.53
C ILE A 153 6.41 -6.74 -3.14
N ASN A 154 7.20 -7.13 -4.15
CA ASN A 154 8.48 -7.78 -3.96
C ASN A 154 9.60 -6.80 -4.26
N THR A 155 10.60 -6.74 -3.38
CA THR A 155 11.78 -5.90 -3.56
C THR A 155 13.01 -6.63 -3.04
N GLU A 156 14.19 -6.22 -3.50
CA GLU A 156 15.47 -6.70 -2.97
C GLU A 156 16.19 -5.55 -2.29
N VAL A 157 16.79 -5.86 -1.15
CA VAL A 157 17.56 -4.93 -0.35
C VAL A 157 19.01 -5.38 -0.33
N VAL A 158 19.88 -4.45 -0.71
CA VAL A 158 21.32 -4.61 -0.57
C VAL A 158 21.71 -4.16 0.83
N ILE A 159 22.36 -5.03 1.58
CA ILE A 159 22.93 -4.67 2.87
C ILE A 159 24.28 -4.05 2.59
N TYR A 160 24.45 -2.79 2.97
CA TYR A 160 25.61 -2.00 2.54
C TYR A 160 26.92 -2.65 2.97
N ALA A 161 26.92 -3.32 4.13
CA ALA A 161 28.06 -4.08 4.66
C ALA A 161 28.67 -5.06 3.64
N GLY A 162 27.86 -5.55 2.70
CA GLY A 162 28.29 -6.45 1.64
C GLY A 162 29.27 -5.83 0.65
N PHE A 163 29.30 -4.50 0.52
CA PHE A 163 30.23 -3.76 -0.34
C PHE A 163 31.61 -3.59 0.28
N LYS A 164 31.73 -3.67 1.61
CA LYS A 164 33.01 -3.61 2.33
C LYS A 164 33.71 -4.97 2.44
N CYS A 165 33.01 -6.05 2.08
CA CYS A 165 33.61 -7.38 2.05
C CYS A 165 34.73 -7.44 0.99
N PRO A 166 35.94 -7.93 1.34
CA PRO A 166 36.96 -8.20 0.34
C PRO A 166 36.42 -9.18 -0.70
N SER A 167 36.70 -8.87 -1.97
CA SER A 167 36.32 -9.69 -3.13
C SER A 167 37.04 -11.03 -3.15
#